data_AF-A0A2A5XZG2-F1
#
_entry.id   AF-A0A2A5XZG2-F1
#
_cell.length_a   1.000
_cell.length_b   1.000
_cell.length_c   1.000
_cell.angle_alpha   90.00
_cell.angle_beta   90.00
_cell.angle_gamma   90.00
#
_symmetry.space_group_name_H-M   'P 1'
#
loop_
_entity.id
_entity.type
_entity.pdbx_description
1 polymer ?
#
loop_
_entity_poly.entity_id
_entity_poly.type
_entity_poly.pdbx_seq_one_letter_code
_entity_poly.pdbx_strand_id
1 'polypeptide(L)' 'MPRDTGVTGWNAILGPAPAYPEAEGEISADWLVIGGGFAGLSAAKRLTELRGGDRIIVLEA' A
#
# COMPACT_ATOMS: atom_id res chain seq x y z
N MET A 1 -25.67 17.96 16.42
CA MET A 1 -25.02 17.30 15.28
C MET A 1 -25.33 15.80 15.33
N PRO A 2 -25.56 15.13 14.19
CA PRO A 2 -25.64 13.67 14.16
C PRO A 2 -24.34 13.07 14.69
N ARG A 3 -24.44 12.06 15.56
CA ARG A 3 -23.27 11.28 16.02
C ARG A 3 -23.06 10.13 15.04
N ASP A 4 -21.84 10.00 14.53
CA ASP A 4 -21.41 8.75 13.91
C ASP A 4 -21.34 7.68 15.01
N THR A 5 -21.98 6.53 14.77
CA THR A 5 -22.22 5.47 15.77
C THR A 5 -21.71 4.11 15.31
N GLY A 6 -21.08 4.03 14.13
CA GLY A 6 -20.81 2.75 13.50
C GLY A 6 -19.44 2.64 12.85
N VAL A 7 -19.20 1.44 12.33
CA VAL A 7 -18.07 1.17 11.43
C VAL A 7 -18.35 1.87 10.10
N THR A 8 -17.34 2.50 9.52
CA THR A 8 -17.47 3.10 8.18
C THR A 8 -17.85 2.02 7.16
N GLY A 9 -18.71 2.36 6.19
CA GLY A 9 -19.19 1.39 5.20
C GLY A 9 -18.07 0.67 4.46
N TRP A 10 -16.95 1.36 4.18
CA TRP A 10 -15.76 0.76 3.59
C TRP A 10 -15.12 -0.31 4.48
N ASN A 11 -14.91 -0.03 5.78
CA ASN A 11 -14.34 -1.00 6.71
C ASN A 11 -15.28 -2.20 6.93
N ALA A 12 -16.60 -2.00 6.84
CA ALA A 12 -17.57 -3.08 6.92
C ALA A 12 -17.52 -4.03 5.70
N ILE A 13 -17.14 -3.53 4.52
CA ILE A 13 -17.08 -4.31 3.27
C ILE A 13 -15.70 -4.95 3.07
N LEU A 14 -14.63 -4.22 3.33
CA LEU A 14 -13.26 -4.61 2.99
C LEU A 14 -12.68 -5.68 3.92
N GLY A 15 -13.27 -5.86 5.11
CA GLY A 15 -12.71 -6.72 6.14
C GLY A 15 -11.49 -6.10 6.83
N PRO A 16 -10.76 -6.87 7.65
CA PRO A 16 -9.56 -6.38 8.31
C PRO A 16 -8.47 -6.04 7.28
N ALA A 17 -7.77 -4.93 7.50
CA ALA A 17 -6.64 -4.56 6.66
C ALA A 17 -5.54 -5.64 6.75
N PRO A 18 -4.90 -6.01 5.63
CA PRO A 18 -3.78 -6.93 5.65
C PRO A 18 -2.61 -6.33 6.43
N ALA A 19 -1.93 -7.18 7.21
CA ALA A 19 -0.64 -6.84 7.80
C ALA A 19 0.46 -7.04 6.74
N TYR A 20 1.36 -6.07 6.64
CA TYR A 20 2.55 -6.17 5.80
C TYR A 20 3.78 -6.43 6.68
N PRO A 21 4.77 -7.21 6.20
CA PRO A 21 5.99 -7.44 6.95
C PRO A 21 6.77 -6.14 7.14
N GLU A 22 7.38 -5.97 8.31
CA GLU A 22 8.34 -4.89 8.54
C GLU A 22 9.55 -5.06 7.61
N ALA A 23 10.09 -3.95 7.14
CA ALA A 23 11.31 -3.95 6.34
C ALA A 23 12.52 -4.16 7.25
N GLU A 24 12.96 -5.41 7.37
CA GLU A 24 14.12 -5.79 8.19
C GLU A 24 15.35 -6.11 7.32
N GLY A 25 16.52 -5.64 7.76
CA GLY A 25 17.80 -5.94 7.12
C GLY A 25 18.02 -5.21 5.79
N GLU A 26 18.89 -5.78 4.96
CA GLU A 26 19.20 -5.24 3.63
C GLU A 26 18.24 -5.80 2.59
N ILE A 27 17.46 -4.93 1.96
CA ILE A 27 16.48 -5.30 0.94
C ILE A 27 16.83 -4.59 -0.37
N SER A 28 17.11 -5.37 -1.41
CA SER A 28 17.35 -4.84 -2.76
C SER A 28 16.08 -4.88 -3.61
N ALA A 29 15.83 -3.79 -4.33
CA ALA A 29 14.74 -3.62 -5.29
C ALA A 29 15.23 -2.86 -6.52
N ASP A 30 14.59 -3.08 -7.66
CA ASP A 30 14.79 -2.25 -8.85
C ASP A 30 14.13 -0.87 -8.66
N TRP A 31 13.01 -0.84 -7.91
CA TRP A 31 12.27 0.38 -7.58
C TRP A 31 11.83 0.39 -6.11
N LEU A 32 12.06 1.51 -5.43
CA LEU A 32 11.54 1.80 -4.09
C LEU A 32 10.57 2.99 -4.15
N VAL A 33 9.34 2.77 -3.68
CA VAL A 33 8.31 3.79 -3.51
C VAL A 33 8.12 4.05 -2.02
N ILE A 34 8.19 5.32 -1.60
CA ILE A 34 7.99 5.72 -0.21
C ILE A 34 6.59 6.37 -0.10
N GLY A 35 5.75 5.79 0.75
CA GLY A 35 4.35 6.15 0.96
C GLY A 35 3.38 5.15 0.30
N GLY A 36 2.53 4.51 1.10
CA GLY A 36 1.45 3.59 0.70
C GLY A 36 0.11 4.29 0.42
N GLY A 37 0.12 5.63 0.29
CA GLY A 37 -1.05 6.41 -0.11
C GLY A 37 -1.42 6.27 -1.59
N PHE A 38 -2.42 7.04 -2.03
CA PHE A 38 -2.91 7.00 -3.42
C PHE A 38 -1.82 7.21 -4.47
N ALA A 39 -0.95 8.21 -4.28
CA ALA A 39 0.12 8.52 -5.22
C ALA A 39 1.16 7.39 -5.30
N GLY A 40 1.59 6.84 -4.15
CA GLY A 40 2.58 5.78 -4.11
C GLY A 40 2.06 4.47 -4.73
N LEU A 41 0.83 4.06 -4.40
CA LEU A 41 0.20 2.89 -5.02
C LEU A 41 -0.04 3.09 -6.52
N SER A 42 -0.39 4.32 -6.95
CA SER A 42 -0.54 4.63 -8.38
C SER A 42 0.79 4.55 -9.13
N ALA A 43 1.87 5.02 -8.52
CA ALA A 43 3.22 4.90 -9.07
C ALA A 43 3.67 3.43 -9.16
N ALA A 44 3.50 2.67 -8.08
CA ALA A 44 3.82 1.24 -8.05
C ALA A 44 3.05 0.47 -9.12
N LYS A 45 1.73 0.70 -9.24
CA LYS A 45 0.91 0.12 -10.32
C LYS A 45 1.47 0.45 -11.70
N ARG A 46 1.80 1.73 -11.94
CA ARG A 46 2.31 2.16 -13.25
C ARG A 46 3.66 1.52 -13.58
N LEU A 47 4.52 1.35 -12.58
CA LEU A 47 5.79 0.64 -12.72
C LEU A 47 5.54 -0.84 -13.09
N THR A 48 4.62 -1.53 -12.41
CA THR A 48 4.28 -2.93 -12.74
C THR A 48 3.78 -3.10 -14.16
N GLU A 49 2.98 -2.15 -14.67
CA GLU A 49 2.49 -2.17 -16.06
C GLU A 49 3.61 -1.99 -17.09
N LEU A 50 4.59 -1.13 -16.79
CA LEU A 50 5.69 -0.80 -17.71
C LEU A 50 6.88 -1.75 -17.60
N ARG A 51 7.03 -2.38 -16.43
CA ARG A 51 8.21 -3.14 -15.99
C ARG A 51 7.79 -4.41 -15.27
N GLY A 52 6.99 -5.25 -15.92
CA GLY A 52 6.37 -6.43 -15.31
C GLY A 52 7.32 -7.51 -14.74
N GLY A 53 8.64 -7.36 -14.89
CA GLY A 53 9.65 -8.22 -14.27
C GLY A 53 10.48 -7.56 -13.17
N ASP A 54 10.38 -6.25 -12.99
CA ASP A 54 11.16 -5.51 -12.00
C ASP A 54 10.59 -5.72 -10.59
N ARG A 55 11.46 -5.86 -9.59
CA ARG A 55 11.08 -5.90 -8.19
C ARG A 55 10.78 -4.48 -7.70
N ILE A 56 9.51 -4.23 -7.40
CA ILE A 56 9.02 -2.96 -6.87
C ILE A 56 8.65 -3.14 -5.39
N ILE A 57 9.18 -2.29 -4.52
CA ILE A 57 8.89 -2.27 -3.08
C ILE A 57 8.19 -0.96 -2.73
N VAL A 58 7.10 -1.04 -1.96
CA VAL A 58 6.42 0.12 -1.37
C VAL A 58 6.66 0.09 0.14
N LEU A 59 7.19 1.18 0.69
CA LEU A 59 7.48 1.35 2.11
C LEU A 59 6.58 2.44 2.69
N GLU A 60 5.90 2.17 3.80
CA GLU A 60 5.07 3.12 4.55
C GLU A 60 5.42 3.03 6.05
N ALA A 61 5.23 4.12 6.79
CA ALA A 61 5.61 4.27 8.20
C ALA A 61 4.50 3.86 9.18
#